data_AF-A0A959VT41-F1
#
_entry.id   AF-A0A959VT41-F1
#
_cell.length_a   1.000
_cell.length_b   1.000
_cell.length_c   1.000
_cell.angle_alpha   90.00
_cell.angle_beta   90.00
_cell.angle_gamma   90.00
#
_symmetry.space_group_name_H-M   'P 1'
#
loop_
_entity.id
_entity.type
_entity.pdbx_description
1 polymer ?
#
loop_
_entity_poly.entity_id
_entity_poly.type
_entity_poly.pdbx_seq_one_letter_code
_entity_poly.pdbx_strand_id
1 'polypeptide(L)'
;MPGASDRSLNTHGKWPVVGAAALVPVTAASIREPRLRPLAALLSHQTEEWVWPGGFLPWINREVLGSSDDEFPIDRVSGLIINVGFGWLLSLSVLAGPKAAAPQAMLFTSHIGNAALHIGWAARNRKYDPGLASAALALLPVGVLGLRSLVRDPAVKRGQLTAGIAAGVAFAAGMAPFFKTRLRRS
;
A
#
# COMPACT_ATOMS: atom_id res chain seq x y z
N MET A 1 -40.14 4.69 7.00
CA MET A 1 -39.22 5.55 6.23
C MET A 1 -37.84 5.41 6.87
N PRO A 2 -36.94 4.54 6.36
CA PRO A 2 -35.58 4.45 6.87
C PRO A 2 -34.84 5.73 6.51
N GLY A 3 -34.32 6.42 7.52
CA GLY A 3 -33.58 7.67 7.36
C GLY A 3 -32.36 7.49 6.47
N ALA A 4 -32.09 8.48 5.63
CA ALA A 4 -30.85 8.60 4.89
C ALA A 4 -29.69 8.50 5.89
N SER A 5 -29.03 7.35 5.90
CA SER A 5 -27.83 7.11 6.69
C SER A 5 -26.82 8.19 6.32
N ASP A 6 -26.46 8.99 7.30
CA ASP A 6 -25.39 9.98 7.25
C ASP A 6 -24.11 9.31 6.72
N ARG A 7 -23.83 9.47 5.43
CA ARG A 7 -22.59 9.00 4.80
C ARG A 7 -21.45 9.94 5.16
N SER A 8 -21.24 10.17 6.46
CA SER A 8 -20.04 10.85 6.92
C SER A 8 -18.85 9.95 6.55
N LEU A 9 -17.91 10.50 5.80
CA LEU A 9 -16.65 9.86 5.46
C LEU A 9 -15.88 9.63 6.77
N ASN A 10 -16.06 8.47 7.39
CA ASN A 10 -15.33 8.07 8.60
C ASN A 10 -13.91 7.67 8.21
N THR A 11 -13.05 8.65 7.96
CA THR A 11 -11.69 8.45 7.40
C THR A 11 -10.64 8.08 8.44
N HIS A 12 -11.04 7.59 9.61
CA HIS A 12 -10.10 7.03 10.61
C HIS A 12 -8.91 7.96 10.97
N GLY A 13 -9.11 9.30 10.88
CA GLY A 13 -8.08 10.33 11.05
C GLY A 13 -8.04 11.33 9.88
N LYS A 14 -7.17 12.35 9.95
CA LYS A 14 -7.04 13.35 8.86
C LYS A 14 -6.08 12.90 7.74
N TRP A 15 -5.15 12.00 8.03
CA TRP A 15 -4.10 11.62 7.08
C TRP A 15 -4.62 10.92 5.81
N PRO A 16 -5.71 10.12 5.82
CA PRO A 16 -6.21 9.54 4.58
C PRO A 16 -6.79 10.59 3.64
N VAL A 17 -7.45 11.61 4.21
CA VAL A 17 -7.98 12.76 3.45
C VAL A 17 -6.84 13.57 2.85
N VAL A 18 -5.74 13.78 3.59
CA VAL A 18 -4.54 14.43 3.05
C VAL A 18 -3.99 13.64 1.86
N GLY A 19 -3.88 12.32 1.98
CA GLY A 19 -3.44 11.47 0.87
C GLY A 19 -4.38 11.52 -0.34
N ALA A 20 -5.69 11.45 -0.11
CA ALA A 20 -6.69 11.55 -1.16
C ALA A 20 -6.69 12.93 -1.85
N ALA A 21 -6.51 14.01 -1.09
CA ALA A 21 -6.36 15.36 -1.65
C ALA A 21 -5.07 15.50 -2.47
N ALA A 22 -3.98 14.84 -2.05
CA ALA A 22 -2.72 14.82 -2.77
C ALA A 22 -2.75 13.96 -4.04
N LEU A 23 -3.66 12.99 -4.15
CA LEU A 23 -3.73 12.06 -5.28
C LEU A 23 -3.83 12.78 -6.63
N VAL A 24 -4.76 13.73 -6.76
CA VAL A 24 -4.99 14.45 -8.03
C VAL A 24 -3.76 15.24 -8.49
N PRO A 25 -3.19 16.16 -7.69
CA PRO A 25 -2.01 16.92 -8.11
C PRO A 25 -0.78 16.04 -8.34
N VAL A 26 -0.56 15.00 -7.51
CA VAL A 26 0.57 14.06 -7.70
C VAL A 26 0.40 13.24 -8.97
N THR A 27 -0.81 12.79 -9.28
CA THR A 27 -1.11 12.07 -10.53
C THR A 27 -0.86 12.96 -11.74
N ALA A 28 -1.36 14.20 -11.72
CA ALA A 28 -1.11 15.17 -12.78
C ALA A 28 0.39 15.46 -12.96
N ALA A 29 1.12 15.64 -11.85
CA ALA A 29 2.57 15.83 -11.88
C ALA A 29 3.29 14.60 -12.45
N SER A 30 2.80 13.38 -12.18
CA SER A 30 3.40 12.13 -12.66
C SER A 30 3.36 11.93 -14.19
N ILE A 31 2.52 12.71 -14.89
CA ILE A 31 2.50 12.76 -16.35
C ILE A 31 3.79 13.41 -16.88
N ARG A 32 4.24 14.48 -16.22
CA ARG A 32 5.46 15.23 -16.59
C ARG A 32 6.70 14.65 -15.92
N GLU A 33 6.55 14.09 -14.73
CA GLU A 33 7.60 13.47 -13.94
C GLU A 33 7.24 12.01 -13.61
N PRO A 34 7.52 11.07 -14.53
CA PRO A 34 7.18 9.65 -14.35
C PRO A 34 7.72 9.01 -13.07
N ARG A 35 8.77 9.58 -12.46
CA ARG A 35 9.29 9.10 -11.17
C ARG A 35 8.27 9.22 -10.04
N LEU A 36 7.26 10.08 -10.15
CA LEU A 36 6.20 10.23 -9.13
C LEU A 36 5.09 9.18 -9.21
N ARG A 37 5.06 8.33 -10.24
CA ARG A 37 4.04 7.27 -10.41
C ARG A 37 3.89 6.33 -9.19
N PRO A 38 4.96 5.93 -8.47
CA PRO A 38 4.81 5.08 -7.30
C PRO A 38 4.05 5.77 -6.17
N LEU A 39 4.31 7.06 -5.94
CA LEU A 39 3.53 7.83 -4.98
C LEU A 39 2.08 7.98 -5.43
N ALA A 40 1.83 8.28 -6.71
CA ALA A 40 0.46 8.36 -7.25
C ALA A 40 -0.30 7.03 -7.07
N ALA A 41 0.34 5.91 -7.39
CA ALA A 41 -0.24 4.58 -7.22
C ALA A 41 -0.55 4.26 -5.75
N LEU A 42 0.37 4.59 -4.84
CA LEU A 42 0.16 4.42 -3.40
C LEU A 42 -0.98 5.31 -2.88
N LEU A 43 -1.03 6.58 -3.27
CA LEU A 43 -2.10 7.48 -2.86
C LEU A 43 -3.46 7.02 -3.39
N SER A 44 -3.51 6.47 -4.61
CA SER A 44 -4.73 5.87 -5.15
C SER A 44 -5.17 4.68 -4.31
N HIS A 45 -4.22 3.85 -3.90
CA HIS A 45 -4.48 2.66 -3.11
C HIS A 45 -4.95 2.97 -1.70
N GLN A 46 -4.25 3.86 -1.02
CA GLN A 46 -4.65 4.37 0.27
C GLN A 46 -6.03 5.05 0.21
N THR A 47 -6.33 5.77 -0.87
CA THR A 47 -7.65 6.40 -1.02
C THR A 47 -8.75 5.34 -1.12
N GLU A 48 -8.50 4.26 -1.83
CA GLU A 48 -9.46 3.16 -1.96
C GLU A 48 -9.72 2.45 -0.62
N GLU A 49 -8.64 2.13 0.11
CA GLU A 49 -8.69 1.46 1.41
C GLU A 49 -9.41 2.30 2.48
N TRP A 50 -9.15 3.61 2.53
CA TRP A 50 -9.46 4.45 3.70
C TRP A 50 -10.51 5.53 3.46
N VAL A 51 -10.81 5.87 2.20
CA VAL A 51 -11.70 7.00 1.86
C VAL A 51 -12.89 6.54 1.03
N TRP A 52 -12.66 5.98 -0.16
CA TRP A 52 -13.73 5.54 -1.03
C TRP A 52 -13.31 4.36 -1.92
N PRO A 53 -13.97 3.19 -1.83
CA PRO A 53 -15.14 2.91 -0.98
C PRO A 53 -14.84 2.86 0.53
N GLY A 54 -13.56 2.77 0.91
CA GLY A 54 -13.14 2.68 2.31
C GLY A 54 -13.40 1.28 2.90
N GLY A 55 -13.30 1.17 4.23
CA GLY A 55 -13.66 -0.05 4.96
C GLY A 55 -12.54 -1.09 5.09
N PHE A 56 -11.29 -0.72 4.78
CA PHE A 56 -10.14 -1.63 4.90
C PHE A 56 -10.01 -2.26 6.29
N LEU A 57 -10.15 -1.48 7.37
CA LEU A 57 -9.97 -1.96 8.74
C LEU A 57 -10.95 -3.08 9.14
N PRO A 58 -12.29 -2.90 9.03
CA PRO A 58 -13.25 -3.99 9.23
C PRO A 58 -12.98 -5.20 8.32
N TRP A 59 -12.64 -4.96 7.05
CA TRP A 59 -12.37 -6.02 6.09
C TRP A 59 -11.15 -6.86 6.49
N ILE A 60 -9.99 -6.23 6.68
CA ILE A 60 -8.75 -6.94 6.97
C ILE A 60 -8.82 -7.65 8.32
N ASN A 61 -9.39 -7.01 9.33
CA ASN A 61 -9.44 -7.59 10.67
C ASN A 61 -10.43 -8.75 10.74
N ARG A 62 -11.66 -8.60 10.23
CA ARG A 62 -12.68 -9.67 10.33
C ARG A 62 -12.50 -10.77 9.30
N GLU A 63 -12.39 -10.41 8.03
CA GLU A 63 -12.50 -11.36 6.91
C GLU A 63 -11.16 -12.04 6.60
N VAL A 64 -10.03 -11.37 6.87
CA VAL A 64 -8.70 -11.92 6.59
C VAL A 64 -8.01 -12.45 7.85
N LEU A 65 -8.09 -11.71 8.95
CA LEU A 65 -7.40 -12.04 10.19
C LEU A 65 -8.26 -12.81 11.20
N GLY A 66 -9.59 -12.77 11.05
CA GLY A 66 -10.53 -13.49 11.92
C GLY A 66 -10.76 -12.83 13.29
N SER A 67 -10.53 -11.52 13.39
CA SER A 67 -10.82 -10.72 14.59
C SER A 67 -12.31 -10.41 14.71
N SER A 68 -12.80 -10.24 15.94
CA SER A 68 -14.12 -9.70 16.22
C SER A 68 -14.15 -8.18 16.34
N ASP A 69 -12.99 -7.53 16.33
CA ASP A 69 -12.81 -6.08 16.46
C ASP A 69 -12.37 -5.48 15.12
N ASP A 70 -12.98 -4.35 14.73
CA ASP A 70 -12.66 -3.61 13.50
C ASP A 70 -11.30 -2.91 13.56
N GLU A 71 -10.79 -2.63 14.76
CA GLU A 71 -9.58 -1.82 14.98
C GLU A 71 -8.44 -2.66 15.60
N PHE A 72 -8.54 -4.00 15.54
CA PHE A 72 -7.51 -4.90 16.05
C PHE A 72 -7.47 -6.21 15.25
N PRO A 73 -6.29 -6.79 14.95
CA PRO A 73 -4.94 -6.40 15.37
C PRO A 73 -4.30 -5.30 14.52
N ILE A 74 -4.93 -4.89 13.42
CA ILE A 74 -4.52 -3.71 12.65
C ILE A 74 -5.38 -2.54 13.10
N ASP A 75 -4.74 -1.49 13.59
CA ASP A 75 -5.38 -0.27 14.07
C ASP A 75 -4.99 0.93 13.18
N ARG A 76 -5.62 2.09 13.41
CA ARG A 76 -5.30 3.36 12.71
C ARG A 76 -3.84 3.77 12.82
N VAL A 77 -3.21 3.48 13.96
CA VAL A 77 -1.80 3.84 14.19
C VAL A 77 -0.91 3.01 13.27
N SER A 78 -1.17 1.71 13.20
CA SER A 78 -0.51 0.79 12.28
C SER A 78 -0.74 1.24 10.83
N GLY A 79 -1.98 1.58 10.46
CA GLY A 79 -2.34 2.11 9.15
C GLY A 79 -1.55 3.37 8.76
N LEU A 80 -1.43 4.33 9.68
CA LEU A 80 -0.64 5.55 9.51
C LEU A 80 0.85 5.24 9.30
N ILE A 81 1.44 4.38 10.15
CA ILE A 81 2.86 4.01 10.07
C ILE A 81 3.16 3.32 8.74
N ILE A 82 2.30 2.39 8.31
CA ILE A 82 2.47 1.64 7.05
C ILE A 82 2.36 2.59 5.85
N ASN A 83 1.30 3.38 5.78
CA ASN A 83 1.04 4.21 4.60
C ASN A 83 1.93 5.43 4.53
N VAL A 84 2.00 6.23 5.60
CA VAL A 84 2.75 7.49 5.60
C VAL A 84 4.21 7.24 5.95
N GLY A 85 4.47 6.49 7.01
CA GLY A 85 5.84 6.21 7.47
C GLY A 85 6.63 5.43 6.43
N PHE A 86 6.16 4.24 6.06
CA PHE A 86 6.85 3.43 5.06
C PHE A 86 6.47 3.82 3.63
N GLY A 87 5.18 3.84 3.30
CA GLY A 87 4.72 4.01 1.92
C GLY A 87 5.16 5.33 1.28
N TRP A 88 4.84 6.47 1.87
CA TRP A 88 5.15 7.78 1.28
C TRP A 88 6.66 8.01 1.22
N LEU A 89 7.39 7.73 2.31
CA LEU A 89 8.84 7.92 2.35
C LEU A 89 9.57 7.00 1.35
N LEU A 90 9.20 5.72 1.28
CA LEU A 90 9.76 4.82 0.27
C LEU A 90 9.41 5.27 -1.14
N SER A 91 8.19 5.77 -1.37
CA SER A 91 7.78 6.29 -2.68
C SER A 91 8.63 7.49 -3.12
N LEU A 92 9.02 8.37 -2.19
CA LEU A 92 9.88 9.52 -2.48
C LEU A 92 11.35 9.12 -2.74
N SER A 93 11.77 7.91 -2.36
CA SER A 93 13.16 7.45 -2.58
C SER A 93 13.58 7.45 -4.06
N VAL A 94 12.62 7.36 -4.99
CA VAL A 94 12.84 7.47 -6.44
C VAL A 94 13.43 8.81 -6.89
N LEU A 95 13.22 9.87 -6.10
CA LEU A 95 13.76 11.20 -6.39
C LEU A 95 15.27 11.30 -6.10
N ALA A 96 15.81 10.39 -5.28
CA ALA A 96 17.24 10.33 -4.95
C ALA A 96 18.09 9.59 -6.01
N GLY A 97 17.47 9.11 -7.10
CA GLY A 97 18.16 8.44 -8.20
C GLY A 97 18.80 7.10 -7.80
N PRO A 98 19.79 6.60 -8.58
CA PRO A 98 20.34 5.24 -8.39
C PRO A 98 21.00 5.01 -7.03
N LYS A 99 21.43 6.07 -6.33
CA LYS A 99 22.03 5.95 -4.98
C LYS A 99 21.05 5.34 -3.97
N ALA A 100 19.75 5.52 -4.17
CA ALA A 100 18.69 4.98 -3.34
C ALA A 100 18.06 3.69 -3.92
N ALA A 101 18.80 2.91 -4.71
CA ALA A 101 18.26 1.70 -5.34
C ALA A 101 17.72 0.65 -4.35
N ALA A 102 18.30 0.53 -3.15
CA ALA A 102 17.82 -0.42 -2.14
C ALA A 102 16.40 -0.08 -1.63
N PRO A 103 16.12 1.14 -1.11
CA PRO A 103 14.75 1.50 -0.74
C PRO A 103 13.78 1.54 -1.92
N GLN A 104 14.23 1.86 -3.14
CA GLN A 104 13.38 1.78 -4.34
C GLN A 104 13.03 0.32 -4.69
N ALA A 105 13.98 -0.60 -4.59
CA ALA A 105 13.71 -2.02 -4.81
C ALA A 105 12.78 -2.60 -3.74
N MET A 106 12.93 -2.16 -2.48
CA MET A 106 11.99 -2.48 -1.40
C MET A 106 10.60 -1.95 -1.73
N LEU A 107 10.46 -0.68 -2.12
CA LEU A 107 9.20 -0.06 -2.54
C LEU A 107 8.49 -0.90 -3.62
N PHE A 108 9.16 -1.16 -4.74
CA PHE A 108 8.54 -1.82 -5.89
C PHE A 108 8.18 -3.27 -5.57
N THR A 109 9.02 -3.96 -4.79
CA THR A 109 8.73 -5.32 -4.32
C THR A 109 7.54 -5.33 -3.36
N SER A 110 7.46 -4.36 -2.44
CA SER A 110 6.33 -4.21 -1.53
C SER A 110 5.03 -3.87 -2.28
N HIS A 111 5.07 -3.06 -3.34
CA HIS A 111 3.89 -2.81 -4.20
C HIS A 111 3.38 -4.09 -4.87
N ILE A 112 4.29 -4.91 -5.42
CA ILE A 112 3.94 -6.20 -6.01
C ILE A 112 3.37 -7.14 -4.95
N GLY A 113 4.02 -7.22 -3.79
CA GLY A 113 3.57 -8.03 -2.66
C GLY A 113 2.20 -7.60 -2.16
N ASN A 114 1.96 -6.30 -2.01
CA ASN A 114 0.68 -5.78 -1.56
C ASN A 114 -0.43 -6.08 -2.58
N ALA A 115 -0.17 -5.89 -3.88
CA ALA A 115 -1.11 -6.29 -4.91
C ALA A 115 -1.41 -7.79 -4.90
N ALA A 116 -0.40 -8.64 -4.71
CA ALA A 116 -0.62 -10.07 -4.59
C ALA A 116 -1.48 -10.43 -3.38
N LEU A 117 -1.33 -9.73 -2.25
CA LEU A 117 -2.14 -9.93 -1.05
C LEU A 117 -3.61 -9.55 -1.28
N HIS A 118 -3.91 -8.33 -1.76
CA HIS A 118 -5.30 -7.92 -2.01
C HIS A 118 -5.98 -8.81 -3.06
N ILE A 119 -5.29 -9.14 -4.16
CA ILE A 119 -5.83 -10.05 -5.17
C ILE A 119 -6.09 -11.43 -4.56
N GLY A 120 -5.14 -11.96 -3.79
CA GLY A 120 -5.25 -13.26 -3.15
C GLY A 120 -6.37 -13.33 -2.10
N TRP A 121 -6.52 -12.30 -1.28
CA TRP A 121 -7.57 -12.20 -0.26
C TRP A 121 -8.95 -12.02 -0.87
N ALA A 122 -9.08 -11.15 -1.88
CA ALA A 122 -10.33 -11.01 -2.63
C ALA A 122 -10.75 -12.32 -3.27
N ALA A 123 -9.82 -13.02 -3.93
CA ALA A 123 -10.09 -14.31 -4.57
C ALA A 123 -10.48 -15.39 -3.54
N ARG A 124 -9.74 -15.48 -2.43
CA ARG A 124 -9.99 -16.46 -1.36
C ARG A 124 -11.33 -16.23 -0.67
N ASN A 125 -11.66 -14.99 -0.35
CA ASN A 125 -12.89 -14.64 0.38
C ASN A 125 -14.09 -14.40 -0.55
N ARG A 126 -13.89 -14.40 -1.88
CA ARG A 126 -14.93 -14.16 -2.89
C ARG A 126 -15.72 -12.87 -2.64
N LYS A 127 -15.04 -11.85 -2.13
CA LYS A 127 -15.62 -10.54 -1.79
C LYS A 127 -14.64 -9.47 -2.25
N TYR A 128 -15.17 -8.25 -2.45
CA TYR A 128 -14.34 -7.11 -2.79
C TYR A 128 -13.47 -6.72 -1.61
N ASP A 129 -12.17 -6.61 -1.86
CA ASP A 129 -11.17 -6.14 -0.91
C ASP A 129 -10.94 -4.64 -1.15
N PRO A 130 -11.21 -3.75 -0.17
CA PRO A 130 -10.84 -2.34 -0.29
C PRO A 130 -9.35 -2.18 -0.54
N GLY A 131 -8.99 -1.68 -1.72
CA GLY A 131 -7.61 -1.61 -2.21
C GLY A 131 -7.34 -2.49 -3.42
N LEU A 132 -8.23 -3.43 -3.76
CA LEU A 132 -8.06 -4.37 -4.87
C LEU A 132 -7.87 -3.67 -6.21
N ALA A 133 -8.71 -2.69 -6.54
CA ALA A 133 -8.72 -2.11 -7.88
C ALA A 133 -7.42 -1.34 -8.15
N SER A 134 -7.06 -0.44 -7.24
CA SER A 134 -5.81 0.31 -7.25
C SER A 134 -4.59 -0.60 -7.11
N ALA A 135 -4.65 -1.69 -6.34
CA ALA A 135 -3.52 -2.59 -6.23
C ALA A 135 -3.27 -3.33 -7.55
N ALA A 136 -4.33 -3.84 -8.20
CA ALA A 136 -4.22 -4.53 -9.48
C ALA A 136 -3.87 -3.60 -10.64
N LEU A 137 -4.47 -2.40 -10.69
CA LEU A 137 -4.37 -1.49 -11.83
C LEU A 137 -3.26 -0.43 -11.69
N ALA A 138 -2.79 -0.15 -10.48
CA ALA A 138 -1.75 0.86 -10.23
C ALA A 138 -0.52 0.28 -9.52
N LEU A 139 -0.66 -0.33 -8.34
CA LEU A 139 0.52 -0.83 -7.59
C LEU A 139 1.27 -1.91 -8.35
N LEU A 140 0.58 -2.92 -8.87
CA LEU A 140 1.21 -4.03 -9.58
C LEU A 140 1.97 -3.56 -10.85
N PRO A 141 1.35 -2.80 -11.79
CA PRO A 141 2.08 -2.32 -12.96
C PRO A 141 3.26 -1.42 -12.59
N VAL A 142 3.09 -0.50 -11.63
CA VAL A 142 4.17 0.40 -11.21
C VAL A 142 5.30 -0.37 -10.52
N GLY A 143 4.97 -1.34 -9.67
CA GLY A 143 5.93 -2.22 -9.02
C GLY A 143 6.74 -3.02 -10.04
N VAL A 144 6.09 -3.70 -10.99
CA VAL A 144 6.75 -4.52 -12.01
C VAL A 144 7.64 -3.66 -12.92
N LEU A 145 7.12 -2.54 -13.43
CA LEU A 145 7.87 -1.67 -14.34
C LEU A 145 9.02 -0.98 -13.61
N GLY A 146 8.81 -0.52 -12.38
CA GLY A 146 9.84 0.11 -11.56
C GLY A 146 10.98 -0.85 -11.23
N LEU A 147 10.66 -2.07 -10.78
CA LEU A 147 11.67 -3.08 -10.47
C LEU A 147 12.43 -3.50 -11.74
N ARG A 148 11.73 -3.69 -12.87
CA ARG A 148 12.36 -3.96 -14.16
C ARG A 148 13.29 -2.83 -14.61
N SER A 149 12.93 -1.57 -14.33
CA SER A 149 13.80 -0.42 -14.61
C SER A 149 15.07 -0.47 -13.78
N LEU A 150 14.97 -0.76 -12.48
CA LEU A 150 16.14 -0.89 -11.59
C LEU A 150 17.07 -2.02 -12.02
N VAL A 151 16.52 -3.17 -12.41
CA VAL A 151 17.30 -4.33 -12.89
C VAL A 151 18.10 -3.99 -14.15
N ARG A 152 17.58 -3.08 -14.99
CA ARG A 152 18.19 -2.69 -16.27
C ARG A 152 19.10 -1.49 -16.18
N ASP A 153 19.13 -0.79 -15.04
CA ASP A 153 19.95 0.41 -14.86
C ASP A 153 21.40 0.01 -14.52
N PRO A 154 22.39 0.32 -15.39
CA PRO A 154 23.79 -0.02 -15.13
C PRO A 154 24.40 0.75 -13.94
N ALA A 155 23.78 1.85 -13.49
CA ALA A 155 24.22 2.60 -12.31
C ALA A 155 23.78 1.94 -10.99
N VAL A 156 22.87 0.97 -11.03
CA VAL A 156 22.35 0.28 -9.83
C VAL A 156 23.26 -0.88 -9.43
N LYS A 157 23.70 -0.90 -8.17
CA LYS A 157 24.51 -1.99 -7.62
C LYS A 157 23.63 -3.20 -7.32
N ARG A 158 24.06 -4.39 -7.76
CA ARG A 158 23.37 -5.68 -7.52
C ARG A 158 23.11 -5.96 -6.03
N GLY A 159 24.04 -5.58 -5.15
CA GLY A 159 23.88 -5.73 -3.71
C GLY A 159 22.71 -4.89 -3.15
N GLN A 160 22.53 -3.66 -3.65
CA GLN A 160 21.41 -2.81 -3.25
C GLN A 160 20.08 -3.39 -3.73
N LEU A 161 20.04 -3.88 -4.97
CA LEU A 161 18.87 -4.52 -5.54
C LEU A 161 18.47 -5.77 -4.72
N THR A 162 19.44 -6.64 -4.41
CA THR A 162 19.20 -7.88 -3.64
C THR A 162 18.70 -7.55 -2.24
N ALA A 163 19.35 -6.61 -1.54
CA ALA A 163 18.95 -6.20 -0.20
C ALA A 163 17.54 -5.59 -0.19
N GLY A 164 17.23 -4.72 -1.17
CA GLY A 164 15.91 -4.11 -1.29
C GLY A 164 14.81 -5.10 -1.60
N ILE A 165 15.03 -6.02 -2.55
CA ILE A 165 14.07 -7.11 -2.85
C ILE A 165 13.84 -7.97 -1.61
N ALA A 166 14.90 -8.41 -0.93
CA ALA A 166 14.78 -9.22 0.27
C ALA A 166 13.98 -8.49 1.37
N ALA A 167 14.25 -7.20 1.59
CA ALA A 167 13.50 -6.37 2.54
C ALA A 167 12.03 -6.21 2.13
N GLY A 168 11.73 -6.00 0.85
CA GLY A 168 10.36 -5.88 0.35
C GLY A 168 9.57 -7.18 0.45
N VAL A 169 10.20 -8.33 0.16
CA VAL A 169 9.59 -9.65 0.37
C VAL A 169 9.32 -9.89 1.85
N ALA A 170 10.31 -9.63 2.72
CA ALA A 170 10.16 -9.79 4.17
C ALA A 170 9.03 -8.90 4.71
N PHE A 171 8.92 -7.66 4.23
CA PHE A 171 7.84 -6.75 4.57
C PHE A 171 6.49 -7.33 4.12
N ALA A 172 6.30 -7.62 2.84
CA ALA A 172 5.02 -8.10 2.32
C ALA A 172 4.59 -9.44 2.95
N ALA A 173 5.49 -10.42 3.02
CA ALA A 173 5.17 -11.75 3.55
C ALA A 173 5.07 -11.76 5.08
N GLY A 174 5.75 -10.86 5.78
CA GLY A 174 5.81 -10.81 7.24
C GLY A 174 4.61 -10.15 7.91
N MET A 175 3.91 -9.24 7.20
CA MET A 175 2.83 -8.44 7.78
C MET A 175 1.65 -9.28 8.29
N ALA A 176 1.10 -10.17 7.46
CA ALA A 176 -0.03 -11.00 7.89
C ALA A 176 0.31 -11.96 9.06
N PRO A 177 1.44 -12.70 9.04
CA PRO A 177 1.89 -13.47 10.19
C PRO A 177 2.11 -12.65 11.46
N PHE A 178 2.69 -11.46 11.33
CA PHE A 178 2.91 -10.55 12.45
C PHE A 178 1.59 -10.19 13.14
N PHE A 179 0.60 -9.72 12.38
CA PHE A 179 -0.71 -9.34 12.94
C PHE A 179 -1.50 -10.55 13.46
N LYS A 180 -1.42 -11.72 12.82
CA LYS A 180 -2.00 -12.96 13.37
C LYS A 180 -1.37 -13.34 14.71
N THR A 181 -0.07 -13.12 14.86
CA THR A 181 0.61 -13.39 16.15
C THR A 181 0.17 -12.38 17.21
N ARG A 182 0.00 -11.09 16.86
CA ARG A 182 -0.57 -10.07 17.75
C ARG A 182 -1.98 -10.47 18.22
N LEU A 183 -2.83 -10.93 17.31
CA LEU A 183 -4.19 -11.39 17.61
C LEU A 183 -4.23 -12.61 18.54
N ARG A 184 -3.29 -13.55 18.41
CA ARG A 184 -3.23 -14.74 19.28
C ARG A 184 -2.73 -14.46 20.71
N ARG A 185 -2.19 -13.27 20.96
CA ARG A 185 -1.59 -12.88 22.24
C ARG A 185 -2.49 -11.96 23.09
N SER A 186 -3.60 -11.49 22.52
CA SER A 186 -4.68 -10.78 23.23
C SER A 186 -5.69 -11.77 23.76
#